data_AF-A0A496XCE9-F1
#
_entry.id   AF-A0A496XCE9-F1
#
_cell.length_a   1.000
_cell.length_b   1.000
_cell.length_c   1.000
_cell.angle_alpha   90.00
_cell.angle_beta   90.00
_cell.angle_gamma   90.00
#
_symmetry.space_group_name_H-M   'P 1'
#
loop_
_entity.id
_entity.type
_entity.pdbx_description
1 polymer ?
#
loop_
_entity_poly.entity_id
_entity_poly.type
_entity_poly.pdbx_seq_one_letter_code
_entity_poly.pdbx_strand_id
1 'polypeptide(L)'
;MSEADNYKTTTAIRASLKKRYARERRFQWYGRLAVLTGFIFLFVLLADIVSKGYPAFTQHYLNITIELDAEQLGVGPGASPEDIHAADYAAVIKSSLREMFPDASGRTQKRALYRLVSIGAEYDLRDLVVKNPQLIGTTTDIWLRA
;
A
#
# COMPACT_ATOMS: atom_id res chain seq x y z
N MET A 1 9.72 68.47 44.34
CA MET A 1 8.88 67.76 43.35
C MET A 1 7.49 67.61 43.92
N SER A 2 6.45 68.05 43.19
CA SER A 2 5.06 67.98 43.64
C SER A 2 4.52 66.54 43.54
N GLU A 3 3.60 66.16 44.43
CA GLU A 3 2.92 64.85 44.46
C GLU A 3 2.25 64.50 43.11
N ALA A 4 1.85 65.53 42.34
CA ALA A 4 1.31 65.41 41.00
C ALA A 4 2.32 64.89 39.95
N ASP A 5 3.62 65.15 40.10
CA ASP A 5 4.66 64.68 39.17
C ASP A 5 4.97 63.18 39.37
N ASN A 6 4.90 62.69 40.61
CA ASN A 6 5.08 61.26 40.92
C ASN A 6 3.94 60.41 40.32
N TYR A 7 2.71 60.90 40.36
CA TYR A 7 1.54 60.24 39.76
C TYR A 7 1.64 60.17 38.22
N LYS A 8 2.04 61.28 37.57
CA LYS A 8 2.29 61.31 36.11
C LYS A 8 3.41 60.37 35.68
N THR A 9 4.48 60.26 36.46
CA THR A 9 5.61 59.37 36.14
C THR A 9 5.23 57.90 36.28
N THR A 10 4.48 57.55 37.33
CA THR A 10 3.99 56.17 37.58
C THR A 10 3.00 55.71 36.51
N THR A 11 2.11 56.60 36.06
CA THR A 11 1.13 56.30 35.00
C THR A 11 1.79 56.13 33.63
N ALA A 12 2.78 56.95 33.30
CA ALA A 12 3.57 56.80 32.07
C ALA A 12 4.36 55.47 32.04
N ILE A 13 4.93 55.05 33.18
CA ILE A 13 5.61 53.75 33.32
C ILE A 13 4.62 52.59 33.21
N ARG A 14 3.44 52.66 33.83
CA ARG A 14 2.38 51.64 33.65
C ARG A 14 1.94 51.50 32.19
N ALA A 15 1.82 52.61 31.48
CA ALA A 15 1.46 52.62 30.07
C ALA A 15 2.56 51.97 29.19
N SER A 16 3.84 52.20 29.49
CA SER A 16 4.96 51.60 28.76
C SER A 16 5.11 50.09 29.03
N LEU A 17 4.81 49.65 30.26
CA LEU A 17 4.79 48.23 30.64
C LEU A 17 3.76 47.44 29.84
N LYS A 18 2.54 47.96 29.66
CA LYS A 18 1.48 47.31 28.86
C LYS A 18 1.93 47.02 27.42
N LYS A 19 2.68 47.94 26.80
CA LYS A 19 3.25 47.76 25.45
C LYS A 19 4.35 46.69 25.40
N ARG A 20 5.13 46.52 26.49
CA ARG A 20 6.15 45.46 26.59
C ARG A 20 5.52 44.08 26.77
N TYR A 21 4.56 43.95 27.70
CA TYR A 21 3.84 42.69 27.91
C TYR A 21 3.09 42.20 26.67
N ALA A 22 2.53 43.12 25.87
CA ALA A 22 1.90 42.76 24.60
C ALA A 22 2.88 42.18 23.57
N ARG A 23 4.10 42.70 23.49
CA ARG A 23 5.16 42.20 22.59
C ARG A 23 5.69 40.84 23.05
N GLU A 24 5.93 40.71 24.35
CA GLU A 24 6.35 39.45 24.97
C GLU A 24 5.33 38.34 24.73
N ARG A 25 4.04 38.64 24.94
CA ARG A 25 2.97 37.67 24.72
C ARG A 25 2.89 37.19 23.26
N ARG A 26 3.10 38.08 22.28
CA ARG A 26 3.13 37.72 20.85
C ARG A 26 4.34 36.84 20.51
N PHE A 27 5.51 37.17 21.05
CA PHE A 27 6.72 36.36 20.86
C PHE A 27 6.55 34.94 21.40
N GLN A 28 6.01 34.80 22.62
CA GLN A 28 5.69 33.50 23.21
C GLN A 28 4.65 32.73 22.39
N TRP A 29 3.63 33.40 21.86
CA TRP A 29 2.65 32.77 20.98
C TRP A 29 3.26 32.25 19.68
N TYR A 30 4.13 33.03 19.02
CA TYR A 30 4.82 32.57 17.82
C TYR A 30 5.73 31.37 18.10
N GLY A 31 6.46 31.38 19.22
CA GLY A 31 7.28 30.24 19.63
C GLY A 31 6.45 28.97 19.86
N ARG A 32 5.34 29.08 20.60
CA ARG A 32 4.42 27.95 20.82
C ARG A 32 3.83 27.44 19.51
N LEU A 33 3.42 28.35 18.62
CA LEU A 33 2.83 27.99 17.34
C LEU A 33 3.84 27.32 16.41
N ALA A 34 5.10 27.76 16.41
CA ALA A 34 6.17 27.11 15.66
C ALA A 34 6.42 25.67 16.14
N VAL A 35 6.52 25.47 17.46
CA VAL A 35 6.69 24.12 18.05
C VAL A 35 5.50 23.22 17.73
N LEU A 36 4.28 23.74 17.89
CA LEU A 36 3.05 22.99 17.62
C LEU A 36 2.93 22.61 16.15
N THR A 37 3.35 23.50 15.24
CA THR A 37 3.42 23.21 13.80
C THR A 37 4.41 22.08 13.50
N GLY A 38 5.57 22.06 14.17
CA GLY A 38 6.53 20.96 14.06
C GLY A 38 5.93 19.62 14.48
N PHE A 39 5.18 19.58 15.59
CA PHE A 39 4.47 18.38 16.02
C PHE A 39 3.39 17.95 15.03
N ILE A 40 2.64 18.89 14.45
CA ILE A 40 1.65 18.56 13.42
C ILE A 40 2.31 17.86 12.23
N PHE A 41 3.42 18.40 11.71
CA PHE A 41 4.13 17.77 10.60
C PHE A 41 4.66 16.38 10.97
N LEU A 42 5.17 16.21 12.20
CA LEU A 42 5.61 14.91 12.69
C LEU A 42 4.46 13.89 12.71
N PHE A 43 3.30 14.25 13.25
CA PHE A 43 2.14 13.36 13.28
C PHE A 43 1.61 13.05 11.88
N VAL A 44 1.59 14.04 10.97
CA VAL A 44 1.18 13.84 9.57
C VAL A 44 2.12 12.85 8.88
N LEU A 45 3.43 13.00 9.03
CA LEU A 45 4.40 12.07 8.45
C LEU A 45 4.27 10.67 9.05
N LEU A 46 4.10 10.55 10.36
CA LEU A 46 3.92 9.25 11.00
C LEU A 46 2.63 8.57 10.53
N ALA A 47 1.53 9.31 10.46
CA ALA A 47 0.26 8.79 9.96
C ALA A 47 0.37 8.36 8.50
N ASP A 48 1.08 9.13 7.67
CA ASP A 48 1.33 8.80 6.26
C ASP A 48 2.14 7.50 6.10
N ILE A 49 3.23 7.36 6.87
CA ILE A 49 4.07 6.14 6.86
C ILE A 49 3.27 4.92 7.32
N VAL A 50 2.53 5.03 8.44
CA VAL A 50 1.74 3.91 8.96
C VAL A 50 0.62 3.54 7.99
N SER A 51 -0.09 4.52 7.42
CA SER A 51 -1.18 4.28 6.48
C SER A 51 -0.70 3.63 5.20
N LYS A 52 0.47 4.03 4.68
CA LYS A 52 1.09 3.42 3.50
C LYS A 52 1.72 2.06 3.78
N GLY A 53 2.17 1.83 5.02
CA GLY A 53 2.77 0.57 5.44
C GLY A 53 1.76 -0.52 5.79
N TYR A 54 0.58 -0.15 6.29
CA TYR A 54 -0.44 -1.11 6.74
C TYR A 54 -0.83 -2.17 5.67
N PRO A 55 -1.03 -1.81 4.38
CA PRO A 55 -1.37 -2.79 3.35
C PRO A 55 -0.29 -3.85 3.09
N ALA A 56 0.98 -3.60 3.45
CA ALA A 56 2.07 -4.55 3.23
C ALA A 56 1.97 -5.81 4.12
N PHE A 57 1.18 -5.77 5.19
CA PHE A 57 0.98 -6.91 6.09
C PHE A 57 -0.24 -7.76 5.73
N THR A 58 -1.06 -7.31 4.79
CA THR A 58 -2.25 -8.04 4.33
C THR A 58 -2.06 -8.48 2.90
N GLN A 59 -2.29 -9.75 2.60
CA GLN A 59 -2.24 -10.27 1.24
C GLN A 59 -3.56 -10.95 0.91
N HIS A 60 -4.14 -10.60 -0.23
CA HIS A 60 -5.38 -11.19 -0.71
C HIS A 60 -5.09 -12.42 -1.57
N TYR A 61 -5.94 -13.43 -1.44
CA TYR A 61 -5.85 -14.67 -2.20
C TYR A 61 -7.21 -15.01 -2.81
N LEU A 62 -7.18 -15.55 -4.02
CA LEU A 62 -8.32 -16.12 -4.71
C LEU A 62 -8.10 -17.62 -4.86
N ASN A 63 -9.14 -18.39 -4.57
CA ASN A 63 -9.16 -19.81 -4.89
C ASN A 63 -9.61 -19.96 -6.35
N ILE A 64 -8.74 -20.54 -7.17
CA ILE A 64 -8.97 -20.76 -8.60
C ILE A 64 -8.75 -22.24 -8.86
N THR A 65 -9.73 -22.87 -9.52
CA THR A 65 -9.60 -24.23 -10.03
C THR A 65 -8.74 -24.17 -11.29
N ILE A 66 -7.55 -24.75 -11.24
CA ILE A 66 -6.57 -24.70 -12.33
C ILE A 66 -6.37 -26.11 -12.89
N GLU A 67 -6.53 -26.23 -14.20
CA GLU A 67 -6.14 -27.42 -14.94
C GLU A 67 -4.71 -27.26 -15.47
N LEU A 68 -3.78 -28.05 -14.92
CA LEU A 68 -2.37 -28.01 -15.31
C LEU A 68 -2.11 -28.90 -16.53
N ASP A 69 -2.72 -28.54 -17.66
CA ASP A 69 -2.51 -29.27 -18.92
C ASP A 69 -1.04 -29.13 -19.39
N ALA A 70 -0.41 -30.27 -19.66
CA ALA A 70 0.97 -30.37 -20.14
C ALA A 70 1.15 -29.67 -21.49
N GLU A 71 0.15 -29.73 -22.37
CA GLU A 71 0.19 -29.05 -23.67
C GLU A 71 0.13 -27.53 -23.51
N GLN A 72 -0.72 -27.02 -22.61
CA GLN A 72 -0.82 -25.58 -22.34
C GLN A 72 0.44 -25.03 -21.65
N LEU A 73 1.07 -25.81 -20.78
CA LEU A 73 2.33 -25.47 -20.14
C LEU A 73 3.52 -25.55 -21.11
N GLY A 74 3.37 -26.22 -22.25
CA GLY A 74 4.45 -26.45 -23.21
C GLY A 74 5.49 -27.46 -22.76
N VAL A 75 5.14 -28.34 -21.81
CA VAL A 75 6.04 -29.37 -21.27
C VAL A 75 5.56 -30.75 -21.71
N GLY A 76 6.43 -31.47 -22.43
CA GLY A 76 6.14 -32.85 -22.88
C GLY A 76 6.34 -33.91 -21.80
N PRO A 77 5.96 -35.17 -22.06
CA PRO A 77 6.24 -36.29 -21.17
C PRO A 77 7.76 -36.45 -20.98
N GLY A 78 8.23 -36.38 -19.73
CA GLY A 78 9.66 -36.43 -19.39
C GLY A 78 10.37 -35.07 -19.34
N ALA A 79 9.61 -33.97 -19.23
CA ALA A 79 10.13 -32.61 -19.04
C ALA A 79 11.26 -32.52 -18.01
N SER A 80 12.33 -31.82 -18.37
CA SER A 80 13.42 -31.51 -17.45
C SER A 80 12.97 -30.45 -16.42
N PRO A 81 13.67 -30.32 -15.28
CA PRO A 81 13.41 -29.24 -14.33
C PRO A 81 13.51 -27.84 -14.96
N GLU A 82 14.34 -27.67 -15.99
CA GLU A 82 14.50 -26.42 -16.73
C GLU A 82 13.26 -26.12 -17.57
N ASP A 83 12.69 -27.13 -18.23
CA ASP A 83 11.47 -26.99 -19.03
C ASP A 83 10.26 -26.62 -18.16
N ILE A 84 10.13 -27.26 -16.99
CA ILE A 84 9.07 -26.95 -16.02
C ILE A 84 9.23 -25.50 -15.53
N HIS A 85 10.46 -25.03 -15.31
CA HIS A 85 10.69 -23.67 -14.86
C HIS A 85 10.37 -22.61 -15.93
N ALA A 86 10.48 -22.98 -17.21
CA ALA A 86 10.22 -22.10 -18.36
C ALA A 86 8.77 -22.17 -18.92
N ALA A 87 7.92 -23.03 -18.35
CA ALA A 87 6.54 -23.22 -18.78
C ALA A 87 5.68 -21.94 -18.66
N ASP A 88 4.65 -21.82 -19.50
CA ASP A 88 3.75 -20.65 -19.52
C ASP A 88 2.59 -20.80 -18.50
N TYR A 89 2.93 -20.58 -17.23
CA TYR A 89 1.95 -20.60 -16.14
C TYR A 89 0.90 -19.48 -16.27
N ALA A 90 1.25 -18.36 -16.91
CA ALA A 90 0.32 -17.26 -17.13
C ALA A 90 -0.79 -17.64 -18.13
N ALA A 91 -0.47 -18.41 -19.17
CA ALA A 91 -1.45 -18.92 -20.11
C ALA A 91 -2.48 -19.82 -19.42
N VAL A 92 -2.01 -20.72 -18.55
CA VAL A 92 -2.83 -21.67 -17.77
C VAL A 92 -3.77 -20.96 -16.79
N ILE A 93 -3.28 -19.95 -16.07
CA ILE A 93 -4.13 -19.15 -15.18
C ILE A 93 -5.21 -18.42 -16.01
N LYS A 94 -4.85 -17.86 -17.16
CA LYS A 94 -5.80 -17.14 -18.01
C LYS A 94 -6.82 -18.06 -18.69
N SER A 95 -6.47 -19.29 -19.05
CA SER A 95 -7.44 -20.29 -19.56
C SER A 95 -8.41 -20.68 -18.47
N SER A 96 -7.90 -21.07 -17.30
CA SER A 96 -8.71 -21.44 -16.14
C SER A 96 -9.71 -20.34 -15.75
N LEU A 97 -9.26 -19.08 -15.71
CA LEU A 97 -10.15 -17.94 -15.46
C LEU A 97 -11.25 -17.78 -16.53
N ARG A 98 -10.93 -18.00 -17.81
CA ARG A 98 -11.93 -17.91 -18.90
C ARG A 98 -12.97 -19.02 -18.80
N GLU A 99 -12.56 -20.20 -18.37
CA GLU A 99 -13.45 -21.36 -18.20
C GLU A 99 -14.36 -21.19 -16.99
N MET A 100 -13.84 -20.64 -15.89
CA MET A 100 -14.65 -20.33 -14.70
C MET A 100 -15.65 -19.18 -14.93
N PHE A 101 -15.33 -18.23 -15.81
CA PHE A 101 -16.16 -17.06 -16.11
C PHE A 101 -16.49 -16.95 -17.60
N PRO A 102 -17.27 -17.89 -18.16
CA PRO A 102 -17.57 -17.92 -19.60
C PRO A 102 -18.36 -16.70 -20.08
N ASP A 103 -19.12 -16.06 -19.18
CA ASP A 103 -19.90 -14.85 -19.46
C ASP A 103 -19.01 -13.62 -19.77
N ALA A 104 -17.74 -13.64 -19.37
CA ALA A 104 -16.76 -12.59 -19.64
C ALA A 104 -16.17 -12.71 -21.07
N SER A 105 -17.02 -12.50 -22.07
CA SER A 105 -16.66 -12.69 -23.49
C SER A 105 -15.92 -11.50 -24.10
N GLY A 106 -16.24 -10.26 -23.68
CA GLY A 106 -15.70 -9.03 -24.28
C GLY A 106 -14.24 -8.76 -23.94
N ARG A 107 -13.49 -8.08 -24.84
CA ARG A 107 -12.07 -7.75 -24.61
C ARG A 107 -11.82 -6.95 -23.33
N THR A 108 -12.73 -6.03 -23.01
CA THR A 108 -12.67 -5.23 -21.77
C THR A 108 -12.92 -6.10 -20.54
N GLN A 109 -13.89 -7.02 -20.61
CA GLN A 109 -14.21 -7.93 -19.52
C GLN A 109 -13.08 -8.93 -19.27
N LYS A 110 -12.50 -9.52 -20.32
CA LYS A 110 -11.32 -10.41 -20.22
C LYS A 110 -10.13 -9.70 -19.58
N ARG A 111 -9.89 -8.42 -19.93
CA ARG A 111 -8.84 -7.62 -19.28
C ARG A 111 -9.13 -7.37 -17.81
N ALA A 112 -10.39 -7.13 -17.43
CA ALA A 112 -10.76 -6.97 -16.02
C ALA A 112 -10.59 -8.28 -15.25
N LEU A 113 -10.98 -9.41 -15.86
CA LEU A 113 -10.84 -10.75 -15.31
C LEU A 113 -9.38 -11.09 -15.00
N TYR A 114 -8.46 -10.84 -15.94
CA TYR A 114 -7.03 -11.11 -15.72
C TYR A 114 -6.38 -10.19 -14.70
N ARG A 115 -7.00 -9.05 -14.38
CA ARG A 115 -6.53 -8.13 -13.33
C ARG A 115 -6.97 -8.54 -11.93
N LEU A 116 -7.84 -9.56 -11.79
CA LEU A 116 -8.23 -10.08 -10.49
C LEU A 116 -7.10 -10.88 -9.83
N VAL A 117 -6.20 -11.41 -10.63
CA VAL A 117 -5.05 -12.18 -10.17
C VAL A 117 -3.81 -11.31 -10.30
N SER A 118 -2.99 -11.32 -9.25
CA SER A 118 -1.72 -10.60 -9.23
C SER A 118 -0.79 -11.15 -10.31
N ILE A 119 0.02 -10.27 -10.91
CA ILE A 119 1.08 -10.68 -11.86
C ILE A 119 2.02 -11.70 -11.20
N GLY A 120 2.21 -11.62 -9.88
CA GLY A 120 3.06 -12.55 -9.14
C GLY A 120 2.50 -13.96 -8.97
N ALA A 121 1.22 -14.18 -9.26
CA ALA A 121 0.59 -15.49 -9.12
C ALA A 121 1.17 -16.55 -10.07
N GLU A 122 1.73 -16.12 -11.21
CA GLU A 122 2.47 -16.99 -12.12
C GLU A 122 3.64 -17.67 -11.41
N TYR A 123 4.38 -16.89 -10.61
CA TYR A 123 5.51 -17.42 -9.84
C TYR A 123 5.05 -18.33 -8.69
N ASP A 124 3.93 -18.01 -8.04
CA ASP A 124 3.35 -18.89 -7.02
C ASP A 124 2.99 -20.25 -7.60
N LEU A 125 2.34 -20.25 -8.78
CA LEU A 125 1.95 -21.48 -9.46
C LEU A 125 3.19 -22.28 -9.91
N ARG A 126 4.17 -21.61 -10.51
CA ARG A 126 5.45 -22.24 -10.88
C ARG A 126 6.12 -22.88 -9.67
N ASP A 127 6.25 -22.15 -8.57
CA ASP A 127 6.95 -22.64 -7.39
C ASP A 127 6.21 -23.84 -6.75
N LEU A 128 4.88 -23.91 -6.88
CA LEU A 128 4.08 -25.07 -6.49
C LEU A 128 4.34 -26.29 -7.41
N VAL A 129 4.34 -26.09 -8.73
CA VAL A 129 4.55 -27.16 -9.71
C VAL A 129 6.00 -27.67 -9.69
N VAL A 130 6.98 -26.79 -9.51
CA VAL A 130 8.40 -27.16 -9.34
C VAL A 130 8.60 -28.01 -8.08
N LYS A 131 7.91 -27.69 -6.98
CA LYS A 131 7.96 -28.51 -5.75
C LYS A 131 7.25 -29.85 -5.93
N ASN A 132 6.16 -29.88 -6.70
CA ASN A 132 5.33 -31.07 -6.92
C ASN A 132 5.03 -31.28 -8.42
N PRO A 133 5.99 -31.81 -9.21
CA PRO A 133 5.79 -32.00 -10.66
C PRO A 133 4.65 -32.95 -11.02
N GLN A 134 4.20 -33.78 -10.06
CA GLN A 134 3.07 -34.71 -10.23
C GLN A 134 1.71 -34.00 -10.42
N LEU A 135 1.64 -32.69 -10.17
CA LEU A 135 0.43 -31.89 -10.39
C LEU A 135 0.16 -31.64 -11.88
N ILE A 136 1.18 -31.79 -12.75
CA ILE A 136 1.02 -31.66 -14.20
C ILE A 136 0.11 -32.78 -14.70
N GLY A 137 -0.91 -32.40 -15.47
CA GLY A 137 -1.98 -33.28 -15.96
C GLY A 137 -3.15 -33.44 -15.00
N THR A 138 -3.22 -32.66 -13.92
CA THR A 138 -4.32 -32.70 -12.94
C THR A 138 -5.04 -31.36 -12.83
N THR A 139 -6.31 -31.41 -12.40
CA THR A 139 -7.11 -30.25 -12.03
C THR A 139 -7.12 -30.11 -10.52
N THR A 140 -6.64 -28.98 -10.00
CA THR A 140 -6.57 -28.74 -8.55
C THR A 140 -6.95 -27.30 -8.20
N ASP A 141 -7.52 -27.13 -7.00
CA ASP A 141 -7.84 -25.83 -6.44
C ASP A 141 -6.60 -25.21 -5.81
N ILE A 142 -6.19 -24.04 -6.31
CA ILE A 142 -4.97 -23.36 -5.88
C ILE A 142 -5.31 -21.96 -5.41
N TRP A 143 -4.72 -21.58 -4.27
CA TRP A 143 -4.78 -20.23 -3.74
C TRP A 143 -3.72 -19.37 -4.41
N LEU A 144 -4.15 -18.48 -5.30
CA LEU A 144 -3.30 -17.52 -6.00
C LEU A 144 -3.46 -16.13 -5.41
N ARG A 145 -2.36 -15.35 -5.38
CA ARG A 145 -2.41 -13.96 -4.94
C ARG A 145 -3.31 -13.12 -5.87
N ALA A 146 -4.16 -12.32 -5.26
CA ALA A 146 -5.02 -11.35 -5.94
C ALA A 146 -4.38 -9.95 -5.96
#